data_AF-A0A0M0W8I9-F1
#
_entry.id   AF-A0A0M0W8I9-F1
#
_cell.length_a   1.000
_cell.length_b   1.000
_cell.length_c   1.000
_cell.angle_alpha   90.00
_cell.angle_beta   90.00
_cell.angle_gamma   90.00
#
_symmetry.space_group_name_H-M   'P 1'
#
loop_
_entity.id
_entity.type
_entity.pdbx_description
1 polymer ?
#
loop_
_entity_poly.entity_id
_entity_poly.type
_entity_poly.pdbx_seq_one_letter_code
_entity_poly.pdbx_strand_id
1 'polypeptide(L)' 'MWIEDNKYQRLKNKWHLEIFHSWEDSGNLDVELLDTIE' A
#
# COMPACT_ATOMS: atom_id res chain seq x y z
N MET A 1 -7.61 10.79 6.36
CA MET A 1 -6.67 9.69 5.99
C MET A 1 -5.70 10.30 5.00
N TRP A 2 -4.37 10.12 5.09
CA TRP A 2 -3.39 10.92 4.33
C TRP A 2 -3.74 11.10 2.84
N ILE A 3 -4.22 10.06 2.18
CA ILE A 3 -4.63 10.10 0.77
C ILE A 3 -5.82 11.05 0.53
N GLU A 4 -6.85 11.01 1.39
CA GLU A 4 -8.04 11.88 1.32
C GLU A 4 -7.68 13.33 1.67
N ASP A 5 -6.82 13.51 2.68
CA ASP A 5 -6.40 14.83 3.18
C ASP A 5 -5.61 15.59 2.10
N ASN A 6 -4.91 14.85 1.23
CA ASN A 6 -4.19 15.38 0.07
C ASN A 6 -4.99 15.33 -1.25
N LYS A 7 -6.28 14.95 -1.19
CA LYS A 7 -7.19 14.87 -2.35
C LYS A 7 -6.74 13.91 -3.45
N TYR A 8 -6.00 12.87 -3.08
CA TYR A 8 -5.57 11.82 -3.98
C TYR A 8 -6.58 10.67 -4.04
N GLN A 9 -6.60 9.95 -5.16
CA GLN A 9 -7.38 8.74 -5.36
C GLN A 9 -6.48 7.56 -5.75
N ARG A 10 -6.72 6.39 -5.14
CA ARG A 10 -5.98 5.16 -5.46
C ARG A 10 -6.39 4.61 -6.83
N LEU A 11 -5.41 4.36 -7.70
CA LEU A 11 -5.60 3.80 -9.03
C LEU A 11 -5.56 2.26 -9.03
N LYS A 12 -6.70 1.63 -8.71
CA LYS A 12 -6.83 0.16 -8.62
C LYS A 12 -6.65 -0.60 -9.94
N ASN A 13 -6.64 0.10 -11.08
CA ASN A 13 -6.39 -0.45 -12.40
C ASN A 13 -4.93 -0.29 -12.86
N LYS A 14 -4.04 0.16 -11.97
CA LYS A 14 -2.60 0.30 -12.19
C LYS A 14 -1.85 -0.67 -11.29
N TRP A 15 -0.55 -0.81 -11.56
CA TRP A 15 0.33 -1.58 -10.71
C TRP A 15 0.47 -0.90 -9.35
N HIS A 16 0.67 -1.71 -8.31
CA HIS A 16 1.13 -1.30 -6.99
C HIS A 16 2.25 -2.24 -6.56
N LEU A 17 3.05 -1.83 -5.59
CA LEU A 17 4.12 -2.65 -5.02
C LEU A 17 3.84 -2.91 -3.55
N GLU A 18 4.22 -4.11 -3.11
CA GLU A 18 4.17 -4.53 -1.72
C GLU A 18 5.59 -4.98 -1.33
N ILE A 19 6.18 -4.31 -0.35
CA ILE A 19 7.52 -4.65 0.15
C ILE A 19 7.34 -5.37 1.47
N PHE A 20 7.62 -6.67 1.50
CA PHE A 20 7.53 -7.47 2.70
C PHE A 20 8.86 -7.43 3.46
N HIS A 21 8.83 -6.91 4.69
CA HIS A 21 10.00 -6.86 5.57
C HIS A 21 10.10 -8.12 6.46
N SER A 22 8.96 -8.71 6.82
CA SER A 22 8.89 -10.01 7.49
C SER A 22 7.64 -10.76 7.03
N TRP A 23 7.83 -12.04 6.70
CA TRP A 23 6.75 -12.94 6.26
C TRP A 23 6.73 -14.28 7.02
N GLU A 24 7.47 -14.37 8.11
CA GLU A 24 7.59 -15.62 8.89
C GLU A 24 6.31 -15.94 9.67
N ASP A 25 5.56 -14.91 10.09
CA ASP A 25 4.27 -15.03 10.74
C ASP A 25 3.16 -14.46 9.86
N SER A 26 2.33 -15.33 9.28
CA SER A 26 1.18 -14.91 8.47
C SER A 26 0.12 -14.14 9.24
N GLY A 27 0.11 -14.24 10.58
CA GLY A 27 -0.75 -13.45 11.46
C GLY A 27 -0.22 -12.06 11.78
N ASN A 28 1.06 -11.80 11.48
CA ASN A 28 1.74 -10.54 11.75
C ASN A 28 2.74 -10.21 10.64
N LEU A 29 2.21 -9.74 9.51
CA LEU A 29 3.00 -9.33 8.36
C LEU A 29 3.44 -7.87 8.51
N ASP A 30 4.74 -7.64 8.36
CA ASP A 30 5.30 -6.30 8.19
C ASP A 30 5.47 -6.01 6.70
N VAL A 31 4.64 -5.11 6.18
CA VAL A 31 4.54 -4.80 4.75
C VAL A 31 4.36 -3.31 4.52
N GLU A 32 5.14 -2.77 3.57
CA GLU A 32 4.95 -1.43 3.03
C GLU A 32 4.13 -1.50 1.73
N LEU A 33 3.07 -0.70 1.64
CA LEU A 33 2.17 -0.64 0.48
C LEU A 33 2.45 0.63 -0.33
N LEU A 34 2.83 0.47 -1.59
CA LEU A 34 3.11 1.57 -2.51
C LEU A 34 2.06 1.57 -3.63
N ASP A 35 0.99 2.31 -3.37
CA ASP A 35 -0.12 2.49 -4.30
C ASP A 35 0.13 3.62 -5.30
N THR A 36 -0.24 3.39 -6.57
CA THR A 36 -0.32 4.48 -7.54
C THR A 36 -1.53 5.35 -7.24
N ILE A 37 -1.34 6.67 -7.20
CA ILE A 37 -2.37 7.68 -6.89
C ILE A 37 -2.45 8.78 -7.95
N GLU A 38 -3.61 9.45 -8.08
CA GLU A 38 -3.83 10.67 -8.89
C GLU A 38 -4.60 11.75 -8.14
#